data_AF-A0A926HK74-F1
#
_entry.id   AF-A0A926HK74-F1
#
_cell.length_a   1.000
_cell.length_b   1.000
_cell.length_c   1.000
_cell.angle_alpha   90.00
_cell.angle_beta   90.00
_cell.angle_gamma   90.00
#
_symmetry.space_group_name_H-M   'P 1'
#
loop_
_entity.id
_entity.type
_entity.pdbx_description
1 polymer ?
#
loop_
_entity_poly.entity_id
_entity_poly.type
_entity_poly.pdbx_seq_one_letter_code
_entity_poly.pdbx_strand_id
1 'polypeptide(L)'
;MKKGILWLLRILVGGLFIFSGLIKANDPVGFAIKLEEYFELFAEAGSVFAFFKSAFVLDSIVFLAVFICVLEVALGVCLIIGLWGRLVSWLLLLMMLFFTWLTGYSAITGKVTDCGCFGDAIPLTPWQSFYKDIVLTILILIIFAWRKHIKAVFGNVVGFGLFFAASAFTTWVCVHVLQHDVFKDFRPYAVGNNITTLMQIPENAKKAVVQMTYAYKNEVSGETKEFAVTTGLQDNLLQELNGLEEGSPAYNKLKEKLDDAIRSSKEEMDELSTYSGDTNWKFVERKDKEIEPGFKAKIIDFAVIDEKENDITQKILNYDDYMLMVVSDDLDKTNPDAWKTINDMQKAAEAEGVFTFAFVGEGRERIELFRHEVQAAYPFYKGDYKVILTIMRTNPGVVLLKKGTVLAKWSYRDVPSFIEIKNEYFPDRQKTALTFNVAENAEIFTEGEEVLSKITASEEPYNEFFIIDAESNDFTQQLLADSVPVYMMIVNDMTKVTQESYGALLPLMQKLSETQTKWFVVSKSDLKLVGQMKDAAKLEFNYYNADGDVLSKIMEENTGIVVIENGVVAKKYREGKLPDPETLIIQ
;
A
#
# COMPACT_ATOMS: atom_id res chain seq x y z
N MET A 1 -14.38 38.29 34.34
CA MET A 1 -13.11 37.54 34.44
C MET A 1 -11.94 38.51 34.59
N LYS A 2 -10.97 38.25 35.49
CA LYS A 2 -9.73 39.06 35.57
C LYS A 2 -8.95 38.93 34.25
N LYS A 3 -8.38 40.04 33.75
CA LYS A 3 -7.64 40.07 32.47
C LYS A 3 -6.54 38.99 32.38
N GLY A 4 -5.87 38.69 33.49
CA GLY A 4 -4.86 37.64 33.57
C GLY A 4 -5.36 36.23 33.29
N ILE A 5 -6.59 35.89 33.71
CA ILE A 5 -7.18 34.57 33.48
C ILE A 5 -7.49 34.39 31.99
N LEU A 6 -8.06 35.41 31.34
CA LEU A 6 -8.33 35.37 29.90
C LEU A 6 -7.03 35.23 29.10
N TRP A 7 -5.96 35.90 29.52
CA TRP A 7 -4.65 35.80 28.87
C TRP A 7 -4.04 34.40 29.03
N LEU A 8 -4.11 33.81 30.22
CA LEU A 8 -3.67 32.44 30.47
C LEU A 8 -4.44 31.42 29.63
N LEU A 9 -5.77 31.55 29.55
CA LEU A 9 -6.60 30.68 28.71
C LEU A 9 -6.23 30.78 27.21
N ARG A 10 -5.93 31.98 26.72
CA ARG A 10 -5.48 32.19 25.33
C ARG A 10 -4.14 31.53 25.06
N ILE A 11 -3.20 31.59 26.00
CA ILE A 11 -1.90 30.93 25.88
C ILE A 11 -2.07 29.42 25.87
N LEU A 12 -2.86 28.88 26.80
CA LEU A 12 -3.09 27.43 26.89
C LEU A 12 -3.76 26.90 25.63
N VAL A 13 -4.91 27.47 25.23
CA VAL A 13 -5.65 27.02 24.06
C VAL A 13 -4.85 27.27 22.78
N GLY A 14 -4.30 28.48 22.61
CA GLY A 14 -3.53 28.82 21.40
C GLY A 14 -2.25 28.00 21.28
N GLY A 15 -1.57 27.73 22.39
CA GLY A 15 -0.37 26.90 22.43
C GLY A 15 -0.67 25.45 22.06
N LEU A 16 -1.80 24.90 22.53
CA LEU A 16 -2.21 23.55 22.16
C LEU A 16 -2.55 23.44 20.66
N PHE A 17 -3.22 24.43 20.08
CA PHE A 17 -3.50 24.47 18.64
C PHE A 17 -2.24 24.58 17.79
N ILE A 18 -1.27 25.40 18.22
CA ILE A 18 0.04 25.48 17.55
C ILE A 18 0.73 24.12 17.61
N PHE A 19 0.77 23.49 18.79
CA PHE A 19 1.40 22.19 18.96
C PHE A 19 0.72 21.10 18.11
N SER A 20 -0.60 20.96 18.20
CA SER A 20 -1.38 20.00 17.41
C SER A 20 -1.24 20.25 15.90
N GLY A 21 -1.33 21.51 15.47
CA GLY A 21 -1.17 21.89 14.06
C GLY A 21 0.24 21.61 13.52
N LEU A 22 1.30 21.80 14.32
CA LEU A 22 2.67 21.46 13.92
C LEU A 22 2.92 19.95 13.85
N ILE A 23 2.33 19.18 14.77
CA ILE A 23 2.40 17.71 14.71
C ILE A 23 1.72 17.19 13.43
N LYS A 24 0.56 17.73 13.07
CA LYS A 24 -0.09 17.40 11.78
C LYS A 24 0.71 17.90 10.58
N ALA A 25 1.36 19.06 10.67
CA ALA A 25 2.21 19.57 9.60
C ALA A 25 3.47 18.72 9.36
N ASN A 26 3.95 18.00 10.39
CA ASN A 26 5.03 17.00 10.24
C ASN A 26 4.58 15.76 9.47
N ASP A 27 3.27 15.46 9.40
CA ASP A 27 2.71 14.37 8.60
C ASP A 27 1.31 14.71 8.04
N PRO A 28 1.25 15.60 7.03
CA PRO A 28 -0.03 16.05 6.48
C PRO A 28 -0.75 14.94 5.70
N VAL A 29 -0.02 13.96 5.16
CA VAL A 29 -0.59 12.80 4.47
C VAL A 29 -1.25 11.85 5.47
N GLY A 30 -0.59 11.58 6.61
CA GLY A 30 -1.20 10.81 7.69
C GLY A 30 -2.50 11.45 8.19
N PHE A 31 -2.51 12.78 8.34
CA PHE A 31 -3.74 13.51 8.67
C PHE A 31 -4.80 13.43 7.56
N ALA A 32 -4.39 13.46 6.28
CA ALA A 32 -5.29 13.32 5.14
C ALA A 32 -5.98 11.94 5.09
N ILE A 33 -5.24 10.85 5.36
CA ILE A 33 -5.80 9.48 5.47
C ILE A 33 -6.88 9.43 6.55
N LYS A 34 -6.67 10.11 7.70
CA LYS A 34 -7.70 10.18 8.74
C LYS A 34 -8.92 10.99 8.31
N LEU A 35 -8.73 12.10 7.59
CA LEU A 35 -9.85 12.83 7.01
C LEU A 35 -10.64 11.95 6.01
N GLU A 36 -9.94 11.12 5.24
CA GLU A 36 -10.55 10.19 4.28
C GLU A 36 -11.44 9.18 4.99
N GLU A 37 -10.92 8.53 6.03
CA GLU A 37 -11.67 7.58 6.87
C GLU A 37 -12.96 8.24 7.43
N TYR A 38 -12.89 9.50 7.88
CA TYR A 38 -14.06 10.23 8.33
C TYR A 38 -15.06 10.53 7.20
N PHE A 39 -14.56 10.93 6.03
CA PHE A 39 -15.39 11.25 4.87
C PHE A 39 -16.14 10.03 4.32
N GLU A 40 -15.49 8.87 4.30
CA GLU A 40 -16.11 7.59 3.96
C GLU A 40 -17.26 7.27 4.91
N LEU A 41 -17.04 7.41 6.22
CA LEU A 41 -18.06 7.15 7.23
C LEU A 41 -19.25 8.12 7.13
N PHE A 42 -19.02 9.39 6.81
CA PHE A 42 -20.12 10.34 6.59
C PHE A 42 -20.92 10.03 5.34
N ALA A 43 -20.25 9.64 4.26
CA ALA A 43 -20.92 9.23 3.04
C ALA A 43 -21.84 8.01 3.27
N GLU A 44 -21.44 7.08 4.15
CA GLU A 44 -22.29 5.96 4.58
C GLU A 44 -23.47 6.39 5.46
N ALA A 45 -23.31 7.44 6.27
CA ALA A 45 -24.31 7.88 7.25
C ALA A 45 -25.54 8.58 6.63
N GLY A 46 -25.47 9.07 5.38
CA GLY A 46 -26.64 9.66 4.71
C GLY A 46 -26.35 10.34 3.37
N SER A 47 -27.39 10.42 2.52
CA SER A 47 -27.28 10.91 1.13
C SER A 47 -26.77 12.35 0.99
N VAL A 48 -27.00 13.21 1.99
CA VAL A 48 -26.53 14.60 2.00
C VAL A 48 -25.00 14.68 2.07
N PHE A 49 -24.36 13.66 2.65
CA PHE A 49 -22.91 13.61 2.85
C PHE A 49 -22.18 12.81 1.77
N ALA A 50 -22.89 12.28 0.77
CA ALA A 50 -22.30 11.55 -0.35
C ALA A 50 -21.27 12.40 -1.14
N PHE A 51 -21.39 13.73 -1.10
CA PHE A 51 -20.40 14.66 -1.67
C PHE A 51 -18.97 14.41 -1.18
N PHE A 52 -18.80 13.98 0.08
CA PHE A 52 -17.48 13.70 0.66
C PHE A 52 -16.74 12.54 -0.01
N LYS A 53 -17.46 11.67 -0.75
CA LYS A 53 -16.87 10.57 -1.55
C LYS A 53 -16.66 10.94 -3.03
N SER A 54 -16.90 12.19 -3.42
CA SER A 54 -16.64 12.62 -4.80
C SER A 54 -15.14 12.63 -5.10
N ALA A 55 -14.76 12.25 -6.32
CA ALA A 55 -13.37 12.25 -6.77
C ALA A 55 -12.67 13.60 -6.52
N PHE A 56 -13.38 14.70 -6.77
CA PHE A 56 -12.89 16.06 -6.49
C PHE A 56 -12.43 16.27 -5.04
N VAL A 57 -13.17 15.76 -4.05
CA VAL A 57 -12.84 15.89 -2.63
C VAL A 57 -11.64 15.02 -2.27
N LEU A 58 -11.63 13.77 -2.74
CA LEU A 58 -10.56 12.80 -2.46
C LEU A 58 -9.24 13.23 -3.11
N ASP A 59 -9.26 13.71 -4.36
CA ASP A 59 -8.06 14.24 -5.03
C ASP A 59 -7.50 15.48 -4.33
N SER A 60 -8.36 16.25 -3.66
CA SER A 60 -7.98 17.49 -2.95
C SER A 60 -7.68 17.26 -1.46
N ILE A 61 -7.69 16.02 -0.97
CA ILE A 61 -7.70 15.75 0.47
C ILE A 61 -6.41 16.13 1.17
N VAL A 62 -5.26 15.90 0.53
CA VAL A 62 -3.94 16.32 1.04
C VAL A 62 -3.85 17.84 1.10
N PHE A 63 -4.38 18.54 0.08
CA PHE A 63 -4.45 20.00 0.08
C PHE A 63 -5.32 20.51 1.24
N LEU A 64 -6.47 19.89 1.47
CA LEU A 64 -7.36 20.21 2.59
C LEU A 64 -6.66 19.97 3.94
N ALA A 65 -5.94 18.86 4.09
CA ALA A 65 -5.16 18.55 5.27
C ALA A 65 -4.11 19.64 5.54
N VAL A 66 -3.32 20.03 4.54
CA VAL A 66 -2.34 21.13 4.64
C VAL A 66 -3.02 22.44 5.02
N PHE A 67 -4.15 22.77 4.38
CA PHE A 67 -4.91 23.98 4.68
C PHE A 67 -5.37 24.03 6.14
N ILE A 68 -5.93 22.92 6.66
CA ILE A 68 -6.36 22.81 8.06
C ILE A 68 -5.17 22.95 9.02
N CYS A 69 -4.03 22.32 8.72
CA CYS A 69 -2.82 22.44 9.55
C CYS A 69 -2.35 23.90 9.65
N VAL A 70 -2.26 24.59 8.52
CA VAL A 70 -1.87 26.01 8.46
C VAL A 70 -2.87 26.87 9.21
N LEU A 71 -4.17 26.64 9.00
CA LEU A 71 -5.24 27.37 9.69
C LEU A 71 -5.17 27.17 11.21
N GLU A 72 -4.94 25.95 11.68
CA GLU A 72 -4.86 25.62 13.11
C GLU A 72 -3.71 26.37 13.80
N VAL A 73 -2.51 26.32 13.22
CA VAL A 73 -1.34 27.06 13.73
C VAL A 73 -1.59 28.58 13.67
N ALA A 74 -2.12 29.08 12.56
CA ALA A 74 -2.34 30.50 12.37
C ALA A 74 -3.40 31.06 13.34
N LEU A 75 -4.49 30.33 13.57
CA LEU A 75 -5.51 30.70 14.56
C LEU A 75 -4.98 30.62 16.00
N GLY A 76 -4.15 29.62 16.30
CA GLY A 76 -3.46 29.50 17.59
C GLY A 76 -2.57 30.72 17.88
N VAL A 77 -1.72 31.11 16.91
CA VAL A 77 -0.87 32.31 17.00
C VAL A 77 -1.72 33.58 17.13
N CYS A 78 -2.77 33.73 16.32
CA CYS A 78 -3.66 34.89 16.41
C CYS A 78 -4.36 34.99 17.77
N LEU A 79 -4.75 33.85 18.36
CA LEU A 79 -5.38 33.83 19.68
C LEU A 79 -4.42 34.30 20.78
N ILE A 80 -3.18 33.83 20.77
CA ILE A 80 -2.14 34.21 21.74
C ILE A 80 -1.86 35.72 21.62
N ILE A 81 -1.64 36.22 20.40
CA ILE A 81 -1.36 37.64 20.16
C ILE A 81 -2.60 38.52 20.39
N GLY A 82 -3.80 37.99 20.16
CA GLY A 82 -5.06 38.71 20.25
C GLY A 82 -5.42 39.47 18.99
N LEU A 83 -4.85 39.07 17.84
CA LEU A 83 -5.22 39.59 16.53
C LEU A 83 -6.61 39.06 16.16
N TRP A 84 -7.48 39.93 15.62
CA TRP A 84 -8.84 39.58 15.20
C TRP A 84 -9.64 38.74 16.20
N GLY A 85 -9.52 39.02 17.50
CA GLY A 85 -10.06 38.15 18.56
C GLY A 85 -11.53 37.73 18.39
N ARG A 86 -12.40 38.57 17.81
CA ARG A 86 -13.79 38.18 17.52
C ARG A 86 -13.90 37.10 16.45
N LEU A 87 -13.19 37.26 15.33
CA LEU A 87 -13.19 36.32 14.21
C LEU A 87 -12.52 35.00 14.63
N VAL A 88 -11.34 35.10 15.25
CA VAL A 88 -10.57 33.93 15.71
C VAL A 88 -11.35 33.11 16.72
N SER A 89 -12.01 33.73 17.71
CA SER A 89 -12.86 32.99 18.65
C SER A 89 -14.05 32.31 17.97
N TRP A 90 -14.64 32.90 16.93
CA TRP A 90 -15.71 32.24 16.15
C TRP A 90 -15.20 31.05 15.35
N LEU A 91 -14.08 31.22 14.62
CA LEU A 91 -13.49 30.15 13.82
C LEU A 91 -13.03 28.97 14.69
N LEU A 92 -12.35 29.25 15.80
CA LEU A 92 -11.96 28.22 16.76
C LEU A 92 -13.16 27.47 17.35
N LEU A 93 -14.23 28.19 17.70
CA LEU A 93 -15.45 27.56 18.23
C LEU A 93 -16.12 26.68 17.18
N LEU A 94 -16.29 27.18 15.95
CA LEU A 94 -16.90 26.41 14.86
C LEU A 94 -16.09 25.13 14.57
N MET A 95 -14.78 25.28 14.44
CA MET A 95 -13.88 24.17 14.16
C MET A 95 -13.89 23.13 15.29
N MET A 96 -13.89 23.56 16.55
CA MET A 96 -13.94 22.63 17.69
C MET A 96 -15.30 21.98 17.89
N LEU A 97 -16.41 22.68 17.61
CA LEU A 97 -17.73 22.05 17.62
C LEU A 97 -17.82 20.96 16.55
N PHE A 98 -17.26 21.22 15.37
CA PHE A 98 -17.13 20.21 14.32
C PHE A 98 -16.28 19.02 14.77
N PHE A 99 -15.05 19.23 15.24
CA PHE A 99 -14.19 18.13 15.72
C PHE A 99 -14.78 17.38 16.91
N THR A 100 -15.39 18.06 17.88
CA THR A 100 -16.06 17.40 19.03
C THR A 100 -17.20 16.50 18.57
N TRP A 101 -17.93 16.90 17.52
CA TRP A 101 -18.93 16.04 16.91
C TRP A 101 -18.29 14.83 16.20
N LEU A 102 -17.22 15.04 15.43
CA LEU A 102 -16.45 13.95 14.78
C LEU A 102 -15.92 12.92 15.80
N THR A 103 -15.26 13.41 16.85
CA THR A 103 -14.64 12.56 17.87
C THR A 103 -15.70 11.88 18.74
N GLY A 104 -16.83 12.53 18.99
CA GLY A 104 -17.99 11.89 19.64
C GLY A 104 -18.59 10.76 18.80
N TYR A 105 -18.74 10.96 17.49
CA TYR A 105 -19.20 9.90 16.58
C TYR A 105 -18.23 8.71 16.56
N SER A 106 -16.92 8.98 16.49
CA SER A 106 -15.86 7.98 16.56
C SER A 106 -15.88 7.20 17.89
N ALA A 107 -16.08 7.89 19.01
CA ALA A 107 -16.11 7.27 20.34
C ALA A 107 -17.30 6.34 20.56
N ILE A 108 -18.45 6.65 19.94
CA ILE A 108 -19.67 5.83 20.04
C ILE A 108 -19.62 4.63 19.09
N THR A 109 -19.14 4.85 17.86
CA THR A 109 -19.18 3.81 16.81
C THR A 109 -17.97 2.87 16.83
N GLY A 110 -16.84 3.30 17.38
CA GLY A 110 -15.59 2.52 17.40
C GLY A 110 -14.97 2.29 16.01
N LYS A 111 -15.54 2.87 14.95
CA LYS A 111 -15.12 2.61 13.56
C LYS A 111 -13.78 3.26 13.18
N VAL A 112 -13.43 4.39 13.81
CA VAL A 112 -12.11 5.04 13.66
C VAL A 112 -11.35 4.90 14.96
N THR A 113 -10.16 4.30 14.88
CA THR A 113 -9.35 3.92 16.05
C THR A 113 -8.52 5.06 16.62
N ASP A 114 -8.25 6.11 15.83
CA ASP A 114 -7.52 7.31 16.27
C ASP A 114 -8.09 8.57 15.59
N CYS A 115 -8.30 9.63 16.36
CA CYS A 115 -8.85 10.89 15.89
C CYS A 115 -7.87 11.75 15.08
N GLY A 116 -6.60 11.33 14.94
CA GLY A 116 -5.62 11.96 14.05
C GLY A 116 -5.14 13.35 14.48
N CYS A 117 -5.60 13.85 15.64
CA CYS A 117 -5.25 15.18 16.13
C CYS A 117 -3.75 15.35 16.40
N PHE A 118 -3.10 14.29 16.87
CA PHE A 118 -1.65 14.24 17.12
C PHE A 118 -0.94 13.23 16.23
N GLY A 119 -1.62 12.69 15.21
CA GLY A 119 -1.13 11.57 14.40
C GLY A 119 -0.51 10.46 15.24
N ASP A 120 0.52 9.82 14.69
CA ASP A 120 1.24 8.73 15.36
C ASP A 120 2.14 9.20 16.52
N ALA A 121 2.30 10.51 16.73
CA ALA A 121 3.17 11.03 17.78
C ALA A 121 2.59 10.80 19.19
N ILE A 122 1.27 10.93 19.34
CA ILE A 122 0.54 10.67 20.59
C ILE A 122 -0.79 10.01 20.21
N PRO A 123 -0.81 8.69 19.98
CA PRO A 123 -2.04 7.99 19.64
C PRO A 123 -3.00 8.04 20.82
N LEU A 124 -4.19 8.59 20.60
CA LEU A 124 -5.22 8.74 21.63
C LEU A 124 -6.40 7.85 21.29
N THR A 125 -6.92 7.14 22.30
CA THR A 125 -8.15 6.37 22.10
C THR A 125 -9.32 7.30 21.73
N PRO A 126 -10.36 6.80 21.03
CA PRO A 126 -11.49 7.64 20.62
C PRO A 126 -12.12 8.40 21.80
N TRP A 127 -12.27 7.75 22.95
CA TRP A 127 -12.78 8.38 24.17
C TRP A 127 -11.83 9.43 24.76
N GLN A 128 -10.52 9.18 24.79
CA GLN A 128 -9.55 10.18 25.25
C GLN A 128 -9.57 11.44 24.37
N SER A 129 -9.63 11.25 23.05
CA SER A 129 -9.75 12.34 22.09
C SER A 129 -11.05 13.13 22.27
N PHE A 130 -12.18 12.46 22.47
CA PHE A 130 -13.47 13.10 22.73
C PHE A 130 -13.46 13.94 24.02
N TYR A 131 -12.93 13.41 25.12
CA TYR A 131 -12.82 14.17 26.38
C TYR A 131 -11.91 15.40 26.24
N LYS A 132 -10.80 15.26 25.53
CA LYS A 132 -9.90 16.39 25.21
C LYS A 132 -10.66 17.48 24.44
N ASP A 133 -11.43 17.11 23.43
CA ASP A 133 -12.20 18.07 22.61
C ASP A 133 -13.34 18.73 23.40
N ILE A 134 -14.00 18.01 24.31
CA ILE A 134 -14.98 18.62 25.23
C ILE A 134 -14.31 19.66 26.13
N VAL A 135 -13.19 19.32 26.77
CA VAL A 135 -12.46 20.25 27.64
C VAL A 135 -12.04 21.48 26.85
N LEU A 136 -11.50 21.30 25.64
CA LEU A 136 -11.11 22.42 24.79
C LEU A 136 -12.30 23.27 24.35
N THR A 137 -13.42 22.65 24.02
CA THR A 137 -14.67 23.35 23.67
C THR A 137 -15.15 24.20 24.84
N ILE A 138 -15.11 23.70 26.08
CA ILE A 138 -15.46 24.49 27.28
C ILE A 138 -14.51 25.68 27.44
N LEU A 139 -13.20 25.48 27.31
CA LEU A 139 -12.22 26.56 27.40
C LEU A 139 -12.43 27.63 26.31
N ILE A 140 -12.76 27.20 25.09
CA ILE A 140 -13.06 28.11 23.97
C ILE A 140 -14.39 28.83 24.18
N LEU A 141 -15.42 28.21 24.72
CA LEU A 141 -16.68 28.88 25.08
C LEU A 141 -16.45 30.00 26.09
N ILE A 142 -15.57 29.78 27.06
CA ILE A 142 -15.15 30.82 28.02
C ILE A 142 -14.43 31.96 27.30
N ILE A 143 -13.46 31.66 26.43
CA ILE A 143 -12.77 32.69 25.62
C ILE A 143 -13.78 33.45 24.74
N PHE A 144 -14.71 32.73 24.13
CA PHE A 144 -15.72 33.25 23.22
C PHE A 144 -16.69 34.20 23.93
N ALA A 145 -17.14 33.88 25.15
CA ALA A 145 -17.98 34.76 25.96
C ALA A 145 -17.27 36.09 26.27
N TRP A 146 -15.96 36.06 26.51
CA TRP A 146 -15.14 37.25 26.77
C TRP A 146 -14.43 37.82 25.53
N ARG A 147 -14.76 37.37 24.31
CA ARG A 147 -14.06 37.75 23.07
C ARG A 147 -13.97 39.25 22.80
N LYS A 148 -14.95 40.03 23.29
CA LYS A 148 -14.96 41.51 23.17
C LYS A 148 -13.82 42.19 23.95
N HIS A 149 -13.23 41.50 24.93
CA HIS A 149 -12.15 42.01 25.78
C HIS A 149 -10.75 41.56 25.33
N ILE A 150 -10.65 40.79 24.25
CA ILE A 150 -9.37 40.39 23.65
C ILE A 150 -8.76 41.62 22.98
N LYS A 151 -7.61 42.05 23.49
CA LYS A 151 -6.80 43.12 22.90
C LYS A 151 -5.50 42.53 22.36
N ALA A 152 -5.04 43.08 21.24
CA ALA A 152 -3.74 42.74 20.67
C ALA A 152 -2.63 43.10 21.67
N VAL A 153 -1.69 42.18 21.86
CA VAL A 153 -0.52 42.35 22.73
C VAL A 153 0.50 43.26 22.05
N PHE A 154 0.65 43.13 20.73
CA PHE A 154 1.54 43.93 19.90
C PHE A 154 0.75 44.88 18.99
N GLY A 155 1.44 45.84 18.37
CA GLY A 155 0.86 46.67 17.31
C GLY A 155 0.51 45.85 16.07
N ASN A 156 -0.41 46.35 15.25
CA ASN A 156 -0.96 45.62 14.10
C ASN A 156 0.13 45.13 13.12
N VAL A 157 1.18 45.93 12.87
CA VAL A 157 2.28 45.55 11.96
C VAL A 157 2.99 44.28 12.44
N VAL A 158 3.34 44.22 13.73
CA VAL A 158 4.01 43.05 14.32
C VAL A 158 3.04 41.86 14.38
N GLY A 159 1.76 42.10 14.72
CA GLY A 159 0.73 41.06 14.72
C GLY A 159 0.53 40.41 13.35
N PHE A 160 0.44 41.21 12.29
CA PHE A 160 0.34 40.71 10.92
C PHE A 160 1.61 39.99 10.48
N GLY A 161 2.79 40.55 10.80
CA GLY A 161 4.07 39.90 10.52
C GLY A 161 4.15 38.50 11.12
N LEU A 162 3.77 38.33 12.38
CA LEU A 162 3.75 37.02 13.06
C LEU A 162 2.73 36.06 12.46
N PHE A 163 1.54 36.53 12.07
CA PHE A 163 0.53 35.71 11.41
C PHE A 163 1.02 35.17 10.05
N PHE A 164 1.55 36.05 9.19
CA PHE A 164 2.07 35.64 7.89
C PHE A 164 3.32 34.76 8.03
N ALA A 165 4.22 35.08 8.96
CA ALA A 165 5.40 34.26 9.22
C ALA A 165 5.03 32.86 9.70
N ALA A 166 4.10 32.73 10.66
CA ALA A 166 3.64 31.43 11.14
C ALA A 166 2.95 30.63 10.03
N SER A 167 2.10 31.28 9.22
CA SER A 167 1.40 30.62 8.11
C SER A 167 2.37 30.15 7.04
N ALA A 168 3.31 31.00 6.61
CA ALA A 168 4.33 30.67 5.63
C ALA A 168 5.28 29.58 6.13
N PHE A 169 5.66 29.63 7.41
CA PHE A 169 6.48 28.58 8.03
C PHE A 169 5.75 27.24 8.03
N THR A 170 4.50 27.18 8.48
CA THR A 170 3.74 25.92 8.49
C THR A 170 3.51 25.40 7.07
N THR A 171 3.23 26.28 6.10
CA THR A 171 3.13 25.87 4.68
C THR A 171 4.45 25.31 4.17
N TRP A 172 5.58 25.95 4.49
CA TRP A 172 6.90 25.46 4.13
C TRP A 172 7.18 24.08 4.76
N VAL A 173 6.86 23.88 6.05
CA VAL A 173 6.97 22.57 6.72
C VAL A 173 6.20 21.50 5.97
N CYS A 174 4.91 21.75 5.66
CA CYS A 174 4.09 20.78 4.92
C CYS A 174 4.66 20.45 3.54
N VAL A 175 5.05 21.48 2.76
CA VAL A 175 5.61 21.29 1.41
C VAL A 175 6.94 20.55 1.46
N HIS A 176 7.79 20.86 2.44
CA HIS A 176 9.07 20.19 2.64
C HIS A 176 8.86 18.70 2.93
N VAL A 177 7.95 18.35 3.85
CA VAL A 177 7.67 16.95 4.20
C VAL A 177 7.13 16.15 3.02
N LEU A 178 6.25 16.76 2.20
CA LEU A 178 5.75 16.13 0.98
C LEU A 178 6.84 15.90 -0.08
N GLN A 179 8.01 16.52 0.06
CA GLN A 179 9.13 16.41 -0.87
C GLN A 179 10.32 15.60 -0.34
N HIS A 180 10.60 15.63 0.96
CA HIS A 180 11.80 15.04 1.58
C HIS A 180 11.48 14.06 2.73
N ASP A 181 10.22 13.61 2.83
CA ASP A 181 9.69 12.83 3.96
C ASP A 181 9.68 13.60 5.29
N VAL A 182 9.15 12.97 6.33
CA VAL A 182 8.88 13.57 7.65
C VAL A 182 10.17 13.95 8.40
N PHE A 183 10.17 15.08 9.13
CA PHE A 183 11.33 15.48 9.95
C PHE A 183 11.57 14.51 11.12
N LYS A 184 10.48 14.06 11.74
CA LYS A 184 10.50 13.02 12.75
C LYS A 184 9.51 11.94 12.37
N ASP A 185 10.03 10.74 12.19
CA ASP A 185 9.21 9.58 11.87
C ASP A 185 8.63 8.97 13.15
N PHE A 186 7.32 9.10 13.31
CA PHE A 186 6.53 8.46 14.38
C PHE A 186 5.80 7.20 13.90
N ARG A 187 5.90 6.88 12.60
CA ARG A 187 5.15 5.79 11.97
C ARG A 187 5.71 4.43 12.41
N PRO A 188 4.93 3.35 12.30
CA PRO A 188 5.42 2.00 12.60
C PRO A 188 6.62 1.56 11.76
N TYR A 189 6.81 2.14 10.56
CA TYR A 189 7.93 1.87 9.64
C TYR A 189 9.09 2.88 9.78
N ALA A 190 9.24 3.51 10.94
CA ALA A 190 10.39 4.39 11.20
C ALA A 190 11.71 3.61 11.17
N VAL A 191 12.80 4.30 10.84
CA VAL A 191 14.16 3.74 10.89
C VAL A 191 14.46 3.16 12.28
N GLY A 192 14.96 1.93 12.31
CA GLY A 192 15.24 1.14 13.51
C GLY A 192 14.13 0.17 13.91
N ASN A 193 12.91 0.29 13.36
CA ASN A 193 11.82 -0.61 13.68
C ASN A 193 11.93 -1.94 12.88
N ASN A 194 11.53 -3.04 13.53
CA ASN A 194 11.38 -4.34 12.89
C ASN A 194 9.90 -4.63 12.60
N ILE A 195 9.58 -4.81 11.32
CA ILE A 195 8.20 -5.02 10.85
C ILE A 195 7.62 -6.30 11.45
N THR A 196 8.37 -7.41 11.42
CA THR A 196 7.93 -8.71 11.98
C THR A 196 7.57 -8.60 13.45
N THR A 197 8.42 -7.95 14.26
CA THR A 197 8.15 -7.76 15.69
C THR A 197 6.93 -6.87 15.93
N LEU A 198 6.74 -5.84 15.10
CA LEU A 198 5.61 -4.91 15.22
C LEU A 198 4.28 -5.44 14.67
N MET A 199 4.32 -6.54 13.91
CA MET A 199 3.15 -7.32 13.49
C MET A 199 2.67 -8.31 14.55
N GLN A 200 3.54 -8.68 15.49
CA GLN A 200 3.17 -9.63 16.54
C GLN A 200 2.39 -8.95 17.65
N ILE A 201 1.30 -9.59 18.05
CA ILE A 201 0.62 -9.28 19.32
C ILE A 201 1.43 -9.98 20.41
N PRO A 202 1.96 -9.25 21.41
CA PRO A 202 2.66 -9.87 22.53
C PRO A 202 1.79 -10.95 23.20
N GLU A 203 2.38 -12.06 23.63
CA GLU A 203 1.61 -13.12 24.31
C GLU A 203 0.89 -12.62 25.57
N ASN A 204 1.45 -11.57 26.19
CA ASN A 204 0.91 -10.88 27.35
C ASN A 204 0.04 -9.66 26.98
N ALA A 205 -0.51 -9.59 25.78
CA ALA A 205 -1.29 -8.45 25.37
C ALA A 205 -2.77 -8.58 25.77
N LYS A 206 -3.34 -7.50 26.28
CA LYS A 206 -4.76 -7.43 26.66
C LYS A 206 -5.63 -7.78 25.46
N LYS A 207 -6.47 -8.81 25.56
CA LYS A 207 -7.45 -9.18 24.53
C LYS A 207 -8.62 -8.21 24.51
N ALA A 208 -9.27 -8.06 23.37
CA ALA A 208 -10.48 -7.25 23.26
C ALA A 208 -11.60 -7.89 24.09
N VAL A 209 -12.33 -7.08 24.86
CA VAL A 209 -13.54 -7.52 25.56
C VAL A 209 -14.72 -7.26 24.63
N VAL A 210 -15.29 -8.33 24.08
CA VAL A 210 -16.38 -8.24 23.10
C VAL A 210 -17.63 -8.87 23.68
N GLN A 211 -18.72 -8.10 23.68
CA GLN A 211 -20.06 -8.59 23.97
C GLN A 211 -20.75 -8.96 22.65
N MET A 212 -21.04 -10.25 22.51
CA MET A 212 -21.72 -10.82 21.36
C MET A 212 -23.20 -10.98 21.71
N THR A 213 -24.08 -10.23 21.06
CA THR A 213 -25.53 -10.34 21.25
C THR A 213 -26.12 -11.21 20.14
N TYR A 214 -26.71 -12.35 20.51
CA TYR A 214 -27.37 -13.30 19.63
C TYR A 214 -28.89 -13.12 19.69
N ALA A 215 -29.52 -12.82 18.55
CA ALA A 215 -30.96 -12.75 18.44
C ALA A 215 -31.54 -14.06 17.89
N TYR A 216 -32.48 -14.66 18.63
CA TYR A 216 -33.22 -15.85 18.23
C TYR A 216 -34.71 -15.54 18.13
N LYS A 217 -35.36 -16.06 17.09
CA LYS A 217 -36.80 -15.93 16.88
C LYS A 217 -37.48 -17.29 16.95
N ASN A 218 -38.55 -17.37 17.74
CA ASN A 218 -39.39 -18.55 17.83
C ASN A 218 -40.31 -18.64 16.61
N GLU A 219 -40.30 -19.77 15.91
CA GLU A 219 -41.10 -19.95 14.69
C GLU A 219 -42.61 -20.14 14.97
N VAL A 220 -42.97 -20.54 16.19
CA VAL A 220 -44.35 -20.84 16.58
C VAL A 220 -45.05 -19.61 17.18
N SER A 221 -44.37 -18.89 18.10
CA SER A 221 -44.93 -17.70 18.75
C SER A 221 -44.60 -16.39 18.04
N GLY A 222 -43.59 -16.38 17.16
CA GLY A 222 -43.06 -15.17 16.53
C GLY A 222 -42.23 -14.27 17.46
N GLU A 223 -42.06 -14.66 18.73
CA GLU A 223 -41.28 -13.94 19.75
C GLU A 223 -39.78 -13.92 19.40
N THR A 224 -39.10 -12.81 19.66
CA THR A 224 -37.64 -12.67 19.49
C THR A 224 -36.98 -12.42 20.84
N LYS A 225 -35.90 -13.14 21.14
CA LYS A 225 -35.09 -12.99 22.34
C LYS A 225 -33.63 -12.72 21.98
N GLU A 226 -32.98 -11.87 22.77
CA GLU A 226 -31.58 -11.52 22.60
C GLU A 226 -30.76 -12.02 23.79
N PHE A 227 -29.61 -12.63 23.54
CA PHE A 227 -28.69 -13.17 24.54
C PHE A 227 -27.31 -12.56 24.36
N ALA A 228 -26.76 -11.95 25.40
CA ALA A 228 -25.45 -11.34 25.35
C ALA A 228 -24.40 -12.26 25.99
N VAL A 229 -23.31 -12.54 25.28
CA VAL A 229 -22.18 -13.32 25.78
C VAL A 229 -20.92 -12.46 25.74
N THR A 230 -20.27 -12.27 26.88
CA THR A 230 -19.04 -11.49 26.98
C THR A 230 -17.79 -12.38 26.90
N THR A 231 -16.88 -12.04 25.99
CA THR A 231 -15.62 -12.78 25.76
C THR A 231 -14.41 -11.88 26.04
N GLY A 232 -13.24 -12.47 26.32
CA GLY A 232 -11.97 -11.75 26.53
C GLY A 232 -11.76 -11.14 27.93
N LEU A 233 -12.83 -10.86 28.69
CA LEU A 233 -12.73 -10.30 30.05
C LEU A 233 -12.02 -11.25 31.02
N GLN A 234 -12.36 -12.55 30.97
CA GLN A 234 -11.75 -13.58 31.82
C GLN A 234 -10.26 -13.73 31.54
N ASP A 235 -9.88 -13.80 30.26
CA ASP A 235 -8.49 -13.93 29.83
C ASP A 235 -7.64 -12.77 30.35
N ASN A 236 -8.15 -11.53 30.23
CA ASN A 236 -7.47 -10.34 30.72
C ASN A 236 -7.28 -10.35 32.24
N LEU A 237 -8.34 -10.70 32.98
CA LEU A 237 -8.31 -10.77 34.44
C LEU A 237 -7.36 -11.87 34.95
N LEU A 238 -7.37 -13.05 34.29
CA LEU A 238 -6.47 -14.15 34.61
C LEU A 238 -5.01 -13.76 34.37
N GLN A 239 -4.74 -13.06 33.28
CA GLN A 239 -3.41 -12.60 32.94
C GLN A 239 -2.88 -11.55 33.94
N GLU A 240 -3.71 -10.59 34.33
CA GLU A 240 -3.37 -9.58 35.35
C GLU A 240 -3.17 -10.24 36.73
N LEU A 241 -3.94 -11.28 37.06
CA LEU A 241 -3.78 -12.09 38.27
C LEU A 241 -2.42 -12.81 38.31
N ASN A 242 -2.00 -13.39 37.19
CA ASN A 242 -0.71 -14.10 37.08
C ASN A 242 0.51 -13.18 37.28
N GLY A 243 0.34 -11.86 37.11
CA GLY A 243 1.38 -10.86 37.35
C GLY A 243 1.49 -10.36 38.79
N LEU A 244 0.61 -10.80 39.69
CA LEU A 244 0.57 -10.35 41.09
C LEU A 244 1.12 -11.41 42.04
N GLU A 245 1.75 -10.96 43.14
CA GLU A 245 2.14 -11.85 44.23
C GLU A 245 0.91 -12.49 44.88
N GLU A 246 0.92 -13.82 44.95
CA GLU A 246 -0.17 -14.63 45.47
C GLU A 246 -0.47 -14.28 46.94
N GLY A 247 -1.74 -14.04 47.25
CA GLY A 247 -2.19 -13.67 48.59
C GLY A 247 -2.08 -12.17 48.94
N SER A 248 -1.54 -11.33 48.04
CA SER A 248 -1.57 -9.87 48.22
C SER A 248 -3.03 -9.33 48.22
N PRO A 249 -3.30 -8.18 48.87
CA PRO A 249 -4.63 -7.56 48.84
C PRO A 249 -5.14 -7.27 47.42
N ALA A 250 -4.24 -6.96 46.49
CA ALA A 250 -4.55 -6.76 45.07
C ALA A 250 -4.93 -8.09 44.38
N TYR A 251 -4.19 -9.17 44.64
CA TYR A 251 -4.46 -10.50 44.11
C TYR A 251 -5.85 -10.99 44.52
N ASN A 252 -6.19 -10.91 45.82
CA ASN A 252 -7.49 -11.41 46.32
C ASN A 252 -8.67 -10.64 45.72
N LYS A 253 -8.55 -9.31 45.60
CA LYS A 253 -9.58 -8.46 44.99
C LYS A 253 -9.77 -8.76 43.50
N LEU A 254 -8.70 -9.08 42.79
CA LEU A 254 -8.77 -9.40 41.37
C LEU A 254 -9.29 -10.81 41.13
N LYS A 255 -8.94 -11.77 42.00
CA LYS A 255 -9.46 -13.14 41.97
C LYS A 255 -10.98 -13.19 42.13
N GLU A 256 -11.52 -12.42 43.08
CA GLU A 256 -12.97 -12.29 43.27
C GLU A 256 -13.68 -11.79 41.98
N LYS A 257 -13.11 -10.77 41.31
CA LYS A 257 -13.62 -10.28 40.03
C LYS A 257 -13.55 -11.33 38.91
N LEU A 258 -12.47 -12.12 38.87
CA LEU A 258 -12.31 -13.20 37.90
C LEU A 258 -13.37 -14.28 38.12
N ASP A 259 -13.58 -14.70 39.38
CA ASP A 259 -14.59 -15.70 39.73
C ASP A 259 -16.00 -15.23 39.37
N ASP A 260 -16.32 -13.96 39.62
CA ASP A 260 -17.59 -13.35 39.20
C ASP A 260 -17.75 -13.31 37.67
N ALA A 261 -16.69 -12.97 36.92
CA ALA A 261 -16.69 -12.97 35.46
C ALA A 261 -16.82 -14.38 34.86
N ILE A 262 -16.23 -15.39 35.50
CA ILE A 262 -16.38 -16.81 35.13
C ILE A 262 -17.82 -17.26 35.35
N ARG A 263 -18.42 -16.93 36.50
CA ARG A 263 -19.82 -17.25 36.80
C ARG A 263 -20.78 -16.59 35.80
N SER A 264 -20.65 -15.28 35.57
CA SER A 264 -21.50 -14.53 34.64
C SER A 264 -21.46 -15.11 33.23
N SER A 265 -20.27 -15.36 32.69
CA SER A 265 -20.13 -15.90 31.34
C SER A 265 -20.69 -17.32 31.22
N LYS A 266 -20.56 -18.14 32.27
CA LYS A 266 -21.17 -19.48 32.28
C LYS A 266 -22.69 -19.40 32.26
N GLU A 267 -23.28 -18.52 33.07
CA GLU A 267 -24.73 -18.27 33.08
C GLU A 267 -25.22 -17.77 31.71
N GLU A 268 -24.52 -16.82 31.09
CA GLU A 268 -24.81 -16.32 29.73
C GLU A 268 -24.76 -17.44 28.68
N MET A 269 -23.75 -18.31 28.75
CA MET A 269 -23.56 -19.42 27.82
C MET A 269 -24.60 -20.53 28.02
N ASP A 270 -24.92 -20.87 29.27
CA ASP A 270 -25.92 -21.88 29.62
C ASP A 270 -27.31 -21.42 29.14
N GLU A 271 -27.65 -20.14 29.32
CA GLU A 271 -28.89 -19.56 28.81
C GLU A 271 -28.94 -19.64 27.27
N LEU A 272 -27.90 -19.18 26.57
CA LEU A 272 -27.83 -19.24 25.10
C LEU A 272 -27.96 -20.67 24.57
N SER A 273 -27.27 -21.63 25.20
CA SER A 273 -27.25 -23.04 24.78
C SER A 273 -28.65 -23.67 24.75
N THR A 274 -29.53 -23.24 25.66
CA THR A 274 -30.92 -23.70 25.77
C THR A 274 -31.72 -23.38 24.52
N TYR A 275 -31.49 -22.22 23.91
CA TYR A 275 -32.22 -21.78 22.72
C TYR A 275 -31.52 -22.19 21.43
N SER A 276 -30.18 -22.20 21.40
CA SER A 276 -29.43 -22.64 20.22
C SER A 276 -29.64 -24.12 19.88
N GLY A 277 -29.99 -24.94 20.88
CA GLY A 277 -30.28 -26.38 20.74
C GLY A 277 -31.75 -26.72 20.51
N ASP A 278 -32.68 -25.76 20.62
CA ASP A 278 -34.11 -25.99 20.44
C ASP A 278 -34.51 -25.82 18.96
N THR A 279 -35.18 -26.83 18.40
CA THR A 279 -35.65 -26.82 17.00
C THR A 279 -36.66 -25.72 16.70
N ASN A 280 -37.34 -25.18 17.71
CA ASN A 280 -38.37 -24.14 17.55
C ASN A 280 -37.80 -22.71 17.46
N TRP A 281 -36.51 -22.53 17.71
CA TRP A 281 -35.84 -21.23 17.68
C TRP A 281 -34.83 -21.17 16.55
N LYS A 282 -34.90 -20.09 15.76
CA LYS A 282 -33.96 -19.82 14.67
C LYS A 282 -33.08 -18.62 15.01
N PHE A 283 -31.79 -18.78 14.75
CA PHE A 283 -30.85 -17.67 14.75
C PHE A 283 -31.25 -16.65 13.68
N VAL A 284 -31.30 -15.38 14.06
CA VAL A 284 -31.64 -14.26 13.17
C VAL A 284 -30.38 -13.48 12.83
N GLU A 285 -29.71 -12.96 13.85
CA GLU A 285 -28.54 -12.11 13.69
C GLU A 285 -27.65 -12.15 14.92
N ARG A 286 -26.37 -11.82 14.71
CA ARG A 286 -25.39 -11.59 15.76
C ARG A 286 -24.89 -10.16 15.63
N LYS A 287 -24.88 -9.43 16.74
CA LYS A 287 -24.32 -8.09 16.87
C LYS A 287 -23.15 -8.13 17.82
N ASP A 288 -21.99 -7.68 17.36
CA ASP A 288 -20.80 -7.60 18.19
C ASP A 288 -20.60 -6.17 18.66
N LYS A 289 -20.38 -6.02 19.97
CA LYS A 289 -20.06 -4.74 20.60
C LYS A 289 -18.75 -4.88 21.35
N GLU A 290 -17.70 -4.24 20.83
CA GLU A 290 -16.42 -4.11 21.52
C GLU A 290 -16.62 -3.18 22.74
N ILE A 291 -16.52 -3.75 23.94
CA ILE A 291 -16.65 -3.00 25.21
C ILE A 291 -15.31 -2.38 25.58
N GLU A 292 -14.24 -3.18 25.50
CA GLU A 292 -12.88 -2.71 25.72
C GLU A 292 -11.99 -3.11 24.55
N PRO A 293 -11.24 -2.16 23.97
CA PRO A 293 -10.37 -2.50 22.87
C PRO A 293 -9.21 -3.37 23.32
N GLY A 294 -8.92 -4.38 22.51
CA GLY A 294 -7.74 -5.22 22.67
C GLY A 294 -6.48 -4.49 22.24
N PHE A 295 -5.34 -5.05 22.61
CA PHE A 295 -4.06 -4.65 22.07
C PHE A 295 -4.05 -4.92 20.57
N LYS A 296 -3.86 -3.87 19.78
CA LYS A 296 -3.65 -3.97 18.34
C LYS A 296 -2.16 -3.86 18.06
N ALA A 297 -1.65 -4.76 17.21
CA ALA A 297 -0.28 -4.66 16.72
C ALA A 297 -0.10 -3.31 16.01
N LYS A 298 1.12 -2.76 16.06
CA LYS A 298 1.39 -1.46 15.41
C LYS A 298 1.31 -1.56 13.89
N ILE A 299 1.59 -2.74 13.36
CA ILE A 299 1.44 -3.09 11.95
C ILE A 299 0.47 -4.26 11.89
N ILE A 300 -0.60 -4.13 11.10
CA ILE A 300 -1.63 -5.17 11.00
C ILE A 300 -1.70 -5.69 9.56
N ASP A 301 -1.63 -4.79 8.59
CA ASP A 301 -1.99 -5.08 7.20
C ASP A 301 -0.78 -5.12 6.24
N PHE A 302 0.44 -5.31 6.77
CA PHE A 302 1.61 -5.45 5.90
C PHE A 302 1.58 -6.80 5.19
N ALA A 303 1.21 -6.78 3.92
CA ALA A 303 1.22 -7.92 3.02
C ALA A 303 1.92 -7.56 1.72
N VAL A 304 2.80 -8.45 1.25
CA VAL A 304 3.52 -8.33 -0.02
C VAL A 304 3.04 -9.44 -0.94
N ILE A 305 2.36 -9.06 -2.01
CA ILE A 305 1.75 -9.98 -2.97
C ILE A 305 2.56 -9.98 -4.27
N ASP A 306 2.99 -11.15 -4.72
CA ASP A 306 3.72 -11.29 -5.97
C ASP A 306 2.80 -11.26 -7.20
N GLU A 307 3.39 -11.28 -8.40
CA GLU A 307 2.64 -11.24 -9.65
C GLU A 307 1.70 -12.44 -9.86
N LYS A 308 1.94 -13.54 -9.15
CA LYS A 308 1.11 -14.76 -9.17
C LYS A 308 0.05 -14.73 -8.07
N GLU A 309 -0.18 -13.59 -7.42
CA GLU A 309 -1.09 -13.40 -6.30
C GLU A 309 -0.73 -14.22 -5.05
N ASN A 310 0.54 -14.62 -4.90
CA ASN A 310 1.00 -15.31 -3.69
C ASN A 310 1.46 -14.29 -2.64
N ASP A 311 1.10 -14.55 -1.39
CA ASP A 311 1.67 -13.84 -0.24
C ASP A 311 3.12 -14.30 0.00
N ILE A 312 4.06 -13.38 -0.21
CA ILE A 312 5.50 -13.58 0.00
C ILE A 312 6.03 -12.78 1.19
N THR A 313 5.15 -12.24 2.04
CA THR A 313 5.50 -11.35 3.16
C THR A 313 6.57 -11.97 4.06
N GLN A 314 6.37 -13.22 4.48
CA GLN A 314 7.32 -13.90 5.37
C GLN A 314 8.68 -14.14 4.68
N LYS A 315 8.72 -14.31 3.36
CA LYS A 315 9.98 -14.45 2.61
C LYS A 315 10.77 -13.14 2.62
N ILE A 316 10.09 -12.01 2.41
CA ILE A 316 10.68 -10.67 2.47
C ILE A 316 11.16 -10.36 3.89
N LEU A 317 10.32 -10.61 4.90
CA LEU A 317 10.64 -10.27 6.29
C LEU A 317 11.72 -11.15 6.91
N ASN A 318 11.88 -12.40 6.46
CA ASN A 318 12.90 -13.32 6.97
C ASN A 318 14.19 -13.35 6.13
N TYR A 319 14.28 -12.55 5.06
CA TYR A 319 15.49 -12.46 4.26
C TYR A 319 16.65 -11.89 5.08
N ASP A 320 17.72 -12.68 5.22
CA ASP A 320 18.83 -12.39 6.15
C ASP A 320 19.79 -11.30 5.64
N ASP A 321 19.82 -11.05 4.34
CA ASP A 321 20.68 -10.06 3.70
C ASP A 321 19.95 -8.71 3.49
N TYR A 322 20.66 -7.71 2.98
CA TYR A 322 20.12 -6.38 2.69
C TYR A 322 19.26 -6.41 1.43
N MET A 323 18.15 -5.68 1.45
CA MET A 323 17.30 -5.46 0.28
C MET A 323 16.87 -4.00 0.19
N LEU A 324 16.61 -3.55 -1.04
CA LEU A 324 16.03 -2.25 -1.35
C LEU A 324 14.56 -2.43 -1.75
N MET A 325 13.68 -1.72 -1.07
CA MET A 325 12.27 -1.65 -1.39
C MET A 325 11.96 -0.25 -1.94
N VAL A 326 11.59 -0.18 -3.22
CA VAL A 326 11.16 1.06 -3.88
C VAL A 326 9.65 1.21 -3.67
N VAL A 327 9.23 2.22 -2.93
CA VAL A 327 7.84 2.40 -2.49
C VAL A 327 7.19 3.49 -3.36
N SER A 328 6.02 3.21 -3.92
CA SER A 328 5.25 4.17 -4.72
C SER A 328 3.75 3.96 -4.51
N ASP A 329 3.04 5.00 -4.11
CA ASP A 329 1.59 4.97 -3.83
C ASP A 329 0.71 5.16 -5.06
N ASP A 330 1.22 5.88 -6.06
CA ASP A 330 0.51 6.19 -7.30
C ASP A 330 1.50 6.30 -8.47
N LEU A 331 1.54 5.30 -9.34
CA LEU A 331 2.42 5.21 -10.50
C LEU A 331 2.10 6.27 -11.58
N ASP A 332 0.91 6.85 -11.58
CA ASP A 332 0.54 7.94 -12.50
C ASP A 332 1.00 9.32 -12.01
N LYS A 333 1.17 9.47 -10.69
CA LYS A 333 1.63 10.71 -10.05
C LYS A 333 3.10 10.69 -9.63
N THR A 334 3.78 9.57 -9.84
CA THR A 334 5.19 9.39 -9.48
C THR A 334 6.14 10.25 -10.31
N ASN A 335 7.30 10.61 -9.77
CA ASN A 335 8.30 11.38 -10.52
C ASN A 335 9.08 10.49 -11.49
N PRO A 336 8.98 10.66 -12.82
CA PRO A 336 9.64 9.76 -13.78
C PRO A 336 11.18 9.85 -13.76
N ASP A 337 11.75 11.03 -13.52
CA ASP A 337 13.21 11.21 -13.45
C ASP A 337 13.81 10.52 -12.20
N ALA A 338 13.03 10.41 -11.14
CA ALA A 338 13.41 9.66 -9.95
C ALA A 338 13.61 8.17 -10.23
N TRP A 339 12.72 7.56 -11.01
CA TRP A 339 12.83 6.14 -11.38
C TRP A 339 14.11 5.86 -12.16
N LYS A 340 14.55 6.78 -13.01
CA LYS A 340 15.84 6.65 -13.69
C LYS A 340 17.01 6.60 -12.70
N THR A 341 17.00 7.50 -11.72
CA THR A 341 18.04 7.54 -10.67
C THR A 341 18.03 6.27 -9.82
N ILE A 342 16.84 5.79 -9.46
CA ILE A 342 16.65 4.55 -8.70
C ILE A 342 17.09 3.33 -9.51
N ASN A 343 16.81 3.29 -10.81
CA ASN A 343 17.25 2.19 -11.69
C ASN A 343 18.78 2.14 -11.80
N ASP A 344 19.46 3.29 -11.86
CA ASP A 344 20.92 3.33 -11.87
C ASP A 344 21.52 2.90 -10.52
N MET A 345 20.90 3.27 -9.40
CA MET A 345 21.24 2.74 -8.07
C MET A 345 21.01 1.22 -8.00
N GLN A 346 19.90 0.73 -8.55
CA GLN A 346 19.55 -0.69 -8.55
C GLN A 346 20.57 -1.52 -9.33
N LYS A 347 21.03 -1.07 -10.49
CA LYS A 347 22.10 -1.77 -11.25
C LYS A 347 23.37 -1.92 -10.41
N ALA A 348 23.74 -0.88 -9.65
CA ALA A 348 24.90 -0.93 -8.75
C ALA A 348 24.64 -1.87 -7.55
N ALA A 349 23.42 -1.88 -7.03
CA ALA A 349 22.99 -2.78 -5.95
C ALA A 349 23.02 -4.25 -6.40
N GLU A 350 22.49 -4.55 -7.57
CA GLU A 350 22.46 -5.88 -8.19
C GLU A 350 23.88 -6.38 -8.49
N ALA A 351 24.74 -5.51 -9.00
CA ALA A 351 26.16 -5.82 -9.20
C ALA A 351 26.88 -6.18 -7.89
N GLU A 352 26.31 -5.88 -6.74
CA GLU A 352 26.81 -6.21 -5.40
C GLU A 352 25.96 -7.30 -4.72
N GLY A 353 24.93 -7.80 -5.40
CA GLY A 353 24.06 -8.86 -4.90
C GLY A 353 22.97 -8.41 -3.96
N VAL A 354 22.61 -7.12 -3.94
CA VAL A 354 21.53 -6.60 -3.12
C VAL A 354 20.23 -6.67 -3.90
N PHE A 355 19.28 -7.43 -3.38
CA PHE A 355 17.97 -7.58 -4.00
C PHE A 355 17.19 -6.26 -3.96
N THR A 356 16.52 -5.92 -5.06
CA THR A 356 15.66 -4.74 -5.15
C THR A 356 14.28 -5.18 -5.64
N PHE A 357 13.22 -4.59 -5.10
CA PHE A 357 11.86 -4.75 -5.61
C PHE A 357 11.07 -3.45 -5.44
N ALA A 358 10.04 -3.25 -6.26
CA ALA A 358 9.05 -2.20 -6.07
C ALA A 358 7.86 -2.71 -5.26
N PHE A 359 7.33 -1.86 -4.38
CA PHE A 359 6.15 -2.10 -3.56
C PHE A 359 5.11 -1.02 -3.84
N VAL A 360 4.02 -1.42 -4.49
CA VAL A 360 3.07 -0.50 -5.15
C VAL A 360 1.62 -0.90 -4.91
N GLY A 361 0.69 0.04 -5.05
CA GLY A 361 -0.74 -0.15 -4.71
C GLY A 361 -1.59 -0.62 -5.90
N GLU A 362 -1.02 -0.59 -7.09
CA GLU A 362 -1.71 -0.76 -8.36
C GLU A 362 -1.99 -2.23 -8.71
N GLY A 363 -2.89 -2.41 -9.68
CA GLY A 363 -3.11 -3.71 -10.32
C GLY A 363 -2.02 -4.06 -11.32
N ARG A 364 -1.91 -5.36 -11.62
CA ARG A 364 -0.90 -5.94 -12.51
C ARG A 364 -0.80 -5.25 -13.88
N GLU A 365 -1.94 -4.94 -14.50
CA GLU A 365 -1.96 -4.28 -15.81
C GLU A 365 -1.21 -2.95 -15.81
N ARG A 366 -1.47 -2.10 -14.81
CA ARG A 366 -0.78 -0.79 -14.71
C ARG A 366 0.69 -0.95 -14.36
N ILE A 367 1.01 -1.92 -13.50
CA ILE A 367 2.38 -2.26 -13.11
C ILE A 367 3.23 -2.63 -14.32
N GLU A 368 2.74 -3.53 -15.19
CA GLU A 368 3.51 -3.98 -16.36
C GLU A 368 3.74 -2.83 -17.35
N LEU A 369 2.70 -2.04 -17.65
CA LEU A 369 2.84 -0.85 -18.48
C LEU A 369 3.90 0.11 -17.92
N PHE A 370 3.84 0.39 -16.61
CA PHE A 370 4.80 1.28 -15.96
C PHE A 370 6.22 0.72 -15.98
N ARG A 371 6.39 -0.58 -15.71
CA ARG A 371 7.68 -1.27 -15.75
C ARG A 371 8.35 -1.10 -17.11
N HIS A 372 7.58 -1.22 -18.20
CA HIS A 372 8.08 -0.97 -19.55
C HIS A 372 8.38 0.52 -19.80
N GLU A 373 7.57 1.44 -19.28
CA GLU A 373 7.82 2.90 -19.40
C GLU A 373 9.15 3.31 -18.76
N VAL A 374 9.44 2.81 -17.56
CA VAL A 374 10.66 3.19 -16.81
C VAL A 374 11.85 2.27 -17.03
N GLN A 375 11.67 1.13 -17.71
CA GLN A 375 12.70 0.11 -17.95
C GLN A 375 13.32 -0.40 -16.64
N ALA A 376 12.48 -0.67 -15.63
CA ALA A 376 12.91 -1.20 -14.34
C ALA A 376 13.18 -2.71 -14.44
N ALA A 377 14.41 -3.13 -14.10
CA ALA A 377 14.88 -4.51 -14.20
C ALA A 377 14.68 -5.33 -12.91
N TYR A 378 13.66 -4.99 -12.11
CA TYR A 378 13.38 -5.63 -10.82
C TYR A 378 11.87 -5.87 -10.65
N PRO A 379 11.47 -6.86 -9.82
CA PRO A 379 10.06 -7.23 -9.67
C PRO A 379 9.26 -6.13 -8.96
N PHE A 380 7.97 -6.05 -9.31
CA PHE A 380 6.99 -5.20 -8.63
C PHE A 380 6.03 -6.11 -7.86
N TYR A 381 5.85 -5.79 -6.59
CA TYR A 381 4.95 -6.46 -5.68
C TYR A 381 3.85 -5.51 -5.24
N LYS A 382 2.66 -6.08 -5.08
CA LYS A 382 1.47 -5.35 -4.69
C LYS A 382 1.33 -5.30 -3.18
N GLY A 383 0.88 -4.17 -2.68
CA GLY A 383 0.57 -3.91 -1.29
C GLY A 383 -0.71 -3.10 -1.11
N ASP A 384 -1.12 -2.94 0.14
CA ASP A 384 -2.22 -2.02 0.47
C ASP A 384 -1.77 -0.55 0.34
N TYR A 385 -2.62 0.28 -0.28
CA TYR A 385 -2.35 1.70 -0.53
C TYR A 385 -2.09 2.50 0.77
N LYS A 386 -2.88 2.27 1.83
CA LYS A 386 -2.70 2.97 3.11
C LYS A 386 -1.41 2.53 3.79
N VAL A 387 -1.02 1.25 3.65
CA VAL A 387 0.26 0.73 4.12
C VAL A 387 1.42 1.43 3.41
N ILE A 388 1.37 1.53 2.08
CA ILE A 388 2.40 2.19 1.26
C ILE A 388 2.59 3.65 1.69
N LEU A 389 1.49 4.40 1.82
CA LEU A 389 1.54 5.77 2.34
C LEU A 389 2.16 5.81 3.73
N THR A 390 1.83 4.86 4.61
CA THR A 390 2.38 4.79 5.97
C THR A 390 3.87 4.45 5.98
N ILE A 391 4.40 3.81 4.94
CA ILE A 391 5.83 3.58 4.78
C ILE A 391 6.51 4.87 4.29
N MET A 392 6.04 5.49 3.20
CA MET A 392 6.67 6.68 2.61
C MET A 392 5.66 7.79 2.31
N ARG A 393 6.01 9.06 2.56
CA ARG A 393 5.18 10.22 2.15
C ARG A 393 5.58 10.82 0.80
N THR A 394 6.58 10.23 0.14
CA THR A 394 7.14 10.70 -1.12
C THR A 394 7.00 9.64 -2.18
N ASN A 395 6.80 10.07 -3.43
CA ASN A 395 6.51 9.19 -4.54
C ASN A 395 7.49 9.41 -5.72
N PRO A 396 8.42 8.48 -5.99
CA PRO A 396 8.69 7.26 -5.21
C PRO A 396 9.53 7.54 -3.95
N GLY A 397 9.79 6.50 -3.15
CA GLY A 397 10.75 6.49 -2.05
C GLY A 397 11.55 5.19 -2.04
N VAL A 398 12.69 5.15 -1.35
CA VAL A 398 13.53 3.96 -1.22
C VAL A 398 13.69 3.61 0.25
N VAL A 399 13.50 2.33 0.58
CA VAL A 399 13.67 1.80 1.94
C VAL A 399 14.72 0.70 1.93
N LEU A 400 15.71 0.81 2.80
CA LEU A 400 16.69 -0.25 3.04
C LEU A 400 16.17 -1.16 4.16
N LEU A 401 16.02 -2.44 3.86
CA LEU A 401 15.56 -3.46 4.81
C LEU A 401 16.63 -4.53 5.02
N LYS A 402 16.62 -5.13 6.21
CA LYS A 402 17.36 -6.38 6.52
C LYS A 402 16.61 -7.17 7.58
N LYS A 403 16.25 -8.43 7.29
CA LYS A 403 15.52 -9.32 8.21
C LYS A 403 14.29 -8.64 8.85
N GLY A 404 13.52 -7.94 8.01
CA GLY A 404 12.34 -7.18 8.41
C GLY A 404 12.61 -5.87 9.16
N THR A 405 13.88 -5.51 9.44
CA THR A 405 14.25 -4.24 10.08
C THR A 405 14.44 -3.14 9.04
N VAL A 406 13.82 -1.99 9.27
CA VAL A 406 14.02 -0.76 8.49
C VAL A 406 15.34 -0.11 8.92
N LEU A 407 16.34 -0.12 8.04
CA LEU A 407 17.65 0.46 8.31
C LEU A 407 17.77 1.90 7.86
N ALA A 408 17.10 2.26 6.77
CA ALA A 408 17.12 3.60 6.21
C ALA A 408 15.96 3.84 5.27
N LYS A 409 15.63 5.12 5.06
CA LYS A 409 14.55 5.59 4.19
C LYS A 409 14.99 6.87 3.51
N TRP A 410 14.71 6.98 2.22
CA TRP A 410 15.05 8.15 1.43
C TRP A 410 13.88 8.52 0.52
N SER A 411 13.54 9.81 0.49
CA SER A 411 12.73 10.37 -0.57
C SER A 411 13.46 10.25 -1.89
N TYR A 412 12.73 10.18 -3.02
CA TYR A 412 13.33 10.27 -4.34
C TYR A 412 14.30 11.46 -4.53
N ARG A 413 14.14 12.54 -3.76
CA ARG A 413 15.02 13.72 -3.82
C ARG A 413 16.37 13.52 -3.16
N ASP A 414 16.42 12.60 -2.21
CA ASP A 414 17.53 12.41 -1.28
C ASP A 414 18.12 10.99 -1.39
N VAL A 415 17.82 10.27 -2.49
CA VAL A 415 18.36 8.91 -2.71
C VAL A 415 19.87 9.00 -2.92
N PRO A 416 20.68 8.41 -2.02
CA PRO A 416 22.13 8.40 -2.17
C PRO A 416 22.54 7.40 -3.25
N SER A 417 23.79 7.48 -3.68
CA SER A 417 24.37 6.44 -4.52
C SER A 417 24.48 5.12 -3.74
N PHE A 418 24.41 3.99 -4.44
CA PHE A 418 24.56 2.69 -3.79
C PHE A 418 25.91 2.53 -3.06
N ILE A 419 26.96 3.20 -3.56
CA ILE A 419 28.30 3.20 -2.93
C ILE A 419 28.23 3.86 -1.55
N GLU A 420 27.52 4.98 -1.41
CA GLU A 420 27.32 5.65 -0.13
C GLU A 420 26.51 4.77 0.83
N ILE A 421 25.43 4.13 0.34
CA ILE A 421 24.64 3.17 1.14
C ILE A 421 25.54 2.04 1.65
N LYS A 422 26.35 1.44 0.78
CA LYS A 422 27.26 0.35 1.15
C LYS A 422 28.24 0.80 2.23
N ASN A 423 28.88 1.96 2.06
CA ASN A 423 29.86 2.48 3.00
C ASN A 423 29.25 2.81 4.38
N GLU A 424 28.02 3.31 4.40
CA GLU A 424 27.35 3.72 5.64
C GLU A 424 26.72 2.54 6.39
N TYR A 425 25.99 1.66 5.70
CA TYR A 425 25.15 0.66 6.36
C TYR A 425 25.75 -0.74 6.39
N PHE A 426 26.67 -1.05 5.47
CA PHE A 426 27.25 -2.39 5.36
C PHE A 426 28.63 -2.41 4.69
N PRO A 427 29.63 -1.73 5.29
CA PRO A 427 30.96 -1.61 4.69
C PRO A 427 31.69 -2.95 4.57
N ASP A 428 31.43 -3.87 5.50
CA ASP A 428 32.09 -5.19 5.55
C ASP A 428 31.30 -6.28 4.81
N ARG A 429 30.23 -5.93 4.10
CA ARG A 429 29.42 -6.91 3.35
C ARG A 429 30.22 -7.46 2.17
N GLN A 430 30.34 -8.78 2.12
CA GLN A 430 30.86 -9.46 0.95
C GLN A 430 29.80 -9.47 -0.16
N LYS A 431 30.25 -9.31 -1.40
CA LYS A 431 29.38 -9.37 -2.56
C LYS A 431 28.76 -10.75 -2.65
N THR A 432 27.44 -10.80 -2.60
CA THR A 432 26.65 -12.02 -2.80
C THR A 432 26.29 -12.11 -4.29
N ALA A 433 26.16 -13.30 -4.87
CA ALA A 433 25.58 -13.43 -6.21
C ALA A 433 24.05 -13.55 -6.08
N LEU A 434 23.28 -12.79 -6.86
CA LEU A 434 21.83 -12.98 -6.96
C LEU A 434 21.56 -14.16 -7.89
N THR A 435 20.96 -15.24 -7.38
CA THR A 435 20.58 -16.41 -8.18
C THR A 435 19.06 -16.55 -8.22
N PHE A 436 18.48 -16.55 -9.43
CA PHE A 436 17.06 -16.84 -9.62
C PHE A 436 16.86 -18.36 -9.68
N ASN A 437 16.17 -18.93 -8.68
CA ASN A 437 15.88 -20.36 -8.65
C ASN A 437 14.60 -20.64 -9.46
N VAL A 438 14.70 -21.42 -10.54
CA VAL A 438 13.58 -21.79 -11.45
C VAL A 438 12.90 -23.10 -10.99
N ALA A 439 13.12 -23.54 -9.75
CA ALA A 439 12.41 -24.70 -9.21
C ALA A 439 11.02 -24.28 -8.72
N GLU A 440 9.98 -24.94 -9.24
CA GLU A 440 8.56 -24.59 -9.06
C GLU A 440 8.06 -24.48 -7.60
N ASN A 441 8.83 -24.85 -6.57
CA ASN A 441 8.50 -24.61 -5.18
C ASN A 441 9.76 -24.66 -4.30
N ALA A 442 10.40 -23.51 -4.02
CA ALA A 442 11.10 -23.18 -2.75
C ALA A 442 12.15 -22.06 -2.94
N GLU A 443 12.07 -21.06 -2.06
CA GLU A 443 13.12 -20.10 -1.66
C GLU A 443 13.87 -19.32 -2.76
N ILE A 444 13.57 -18.02 -2.82
CA ILE A 444 14.09 -17.06 -3.82
C ILE A 444 15.62 -16.86 -3.71
N PHE A 445 16.24 -17.22 -2.58
CA PHE A 445 17.67 -16.95 -2.34
C PHE A 445 18.32 -18.04 -1.48
N THR A 446 19.26 -18.83 -2.05
CA THR A 446 20.18 -19.70 -1.31
C THR A 446 21.60 -19.58 -1.87
N GLU A 447 22.63 -19.80 -1.04
CA GLU A 447 24.06 -19.60 -1.39
C GLU A 447 24.59 -20.64 -2.41
N GLY A 448 25.26 -20.18 -3.49
CA GLY A 448 26.25 -21.00 -4.22
C GLY A 448 26.44 -20.76 -5.74
N GLU A 449 27.65 -20.28 -6.07
CA GLU A 449 28.44 -20.33 -7.35
C GLU A 449 28.25 -19.31 -8.51
N GLU A 450 29.42 -18.94 -9.08
CA GLU A 450 29.71 -17.88 -10.05
C GLU A 450 29.03 -18.06 -11.42
N VAL A 451 28.40 -16.98 -11.90
CA VAL A 451 27.79 -16.92 -13.24
C VAL A 451 28.81 -16.44 -14.26
N LEU A 452 29.50 -17.39 -14.92
CA LEU A 452 29.98 -17.20 -16.29
C LEU A 452 30.03 -18.49 -17.14
N SER A 453 29.39 -19.59 -16.74
CA SER A 453 29.48 -20.86 -17.49
C SER A 453 28.15 -21.56 -17.84
N LYS A 454 26.98 -20.98 -17.58
CA LYS A 454 25.68 -21.63 -17.85
C LYS A 454 24.71 -20.85 -18.74
N ILE A 455 25.22 -20.23 -19.81
CA ILE A 455 24.39 -19.76 -20.94
C ILE A 455 24.08 -20.90 -21.94
N THR A 456 24.55 -22.13 -21.70
CA THR A 456 24.35 -23.27 -22.61
C THR A 456 24.06 -24.54 -21.84
N ALA A 457 22.82 -24.70 -21.36
CA ALA A 457 22.14 -25.99 -21.14
C ALA A 457 20.87 -25.77 -20.31
N SER A 458 19.73 -25.60 -20.97
CA SER A 458 18.44 -25.94 -20.39
C SER A 458 17.51 -26.31 -21.53
N GLU A 459 17.32 -27.61 -21.73
CA GLU A 459 16.24 -28.17 -22.54
C GLU A 459 14.97 -28.22 -21.67
N GLU A 460 13.84 -27.78 -22.25
CA GLU A 460 12.43 -27.82 -21.80
C GLU A 460 11.89 -26.67 -20.91
N PRO A 461 10.59 -26.31 -21.04
CA PRO A 461 10.06 -25.35 -22.03
C PRO A 461 9.60 -24.02 -21.40
N TYR A 462 9.78 -22.91 -22.13
CA TYR A 462 9.32 -21.57 -21.73
C TYR A 462 7.81 -21.41 -21.92
N ASN A 463 7.08 -21.12 -20.84
CA ASN A 463 5.62 -20.85 -20.82
C ASN A 463 5.25 -19.36 -20.76
N GLU A 464 6.15 -18.43 -21.09
CA GLU A 464 5.87 -17.00 -21.06
C GLU A 464 6.39 -16.31 -22.32
N PHE A 465 5.59 -16.35 -23.40
CA PHE A 465 5.75 -15.41 -24.52
C PHE A 465 4.40 -14.76 -24.79
N PHE A 466 4.33 -13.43 -24.67
CA PHE A 466 3.11 -12.68 -24.99
C PHE A 466 3.11 -12.26 -26.46
N ILE A 467 2.02 -12.54 -27.16
CA ILE A 467 1.81 -12.17 -28.55
C ILE A 467 0.66 -11.17 -28.62
N ILE A 468 0.99 -9.95 -29.00
CA ILE A 468 0.04 -8.84 -29.03
C ILE A 468 -0.28 -8.49 -30.48
N ASP A 469 -1.57 -8.36 -30.82
CA ASP A 469 -2.00 -7.99 -32.16
C ASP A 469 -1.85 -6.48 -32.44
N ALA A 470 -2.24 -6.05 -33.65
CA ALA A 470 -2.14 -4.65 -34.04
C ALA A 470 -3.08 -3.70 -33.26
N GLU A 471 -4.05 -4.24 -32.52
CA GLU A 471 -5.03 -3.53 -31.71
C GLU A 471 -4.74 -3.64 -30.20
N SER A 472 -3.58 -4.19 -29.82
CA SER A 472 -3.13 -4.41 -28.43
C SER A 472 -3.85 -5.52 -27.66
N ASN A 473 -4.49 -6.47 -28.34
CA ASN A 473 -5.11 -7.64 -27.70
C ASN A 473 -4.07 -8.77 -27.51
N ASP A 474 -4.09 -9.41 -26.34
CA ASP A 474 -3.28 -10.60 -26.06
C ASP A 474 -3.90 -11.85 -26.71
N PHE A 475 -3.17 -12.45 -27.65
CA PHE A 475 -3.58 -13.66 -28.37
C PHE A 475 -2.93 -14.95 -27.83
N THR A 476 -2.08 -14.85 -26.82
CA THR A 476 -1.20 -15.93 -26.34
C THR A 476 -2.00 -17.16 -25.92
N GLN A 477 -3.04 -16.98 -25.10
CA GLN A 477 -3.86 -18.08 -24.61
C GLN A 477 -4.70 -18.75 -25.70
N GLN A 478 -5.13 -17.98 -26.71
CA GLN A 478 -5.87 -18.51 -27.85
C GLN A 478 -4.98 -19.36 -28.78
N LEU A 479 -3.71 -18.99 -28.92
CA LEU A 479 -2.71 -19.73 -29.69
C LEU A 479 -2.27 -21.03 -29.02
N LEU A 480 -2.11 -21.01 -27.69
CA LEU A 480 -1.70 -22.19 -26.92
C LEU A 480 -2.83 -23.24 -26.78
N ALA A 481 -4.10 -22.82 -26.93
CA ALA A 481 -5.27 -23.69 -26.84
C ALA A 481 -5.67 -24.36 -28.17
N ASP A 482 -4.96 -24.09 -29.27
CA ASP A 482 -5.28 -24.64 -30.59
C ASP A 482 -4.82 -26.09 -30.74
N SER A 483 -5.71 -26.96 -31.22
CA SER A 483 -5.43 -28.39 -31.41
C SER A 483 -4.79 -28.72 -32.76
N VAL A 484 -4.63 -27.73 -33.63
CA VAL A 484 -4.00 -27.84 -34.95
C VAL A 484 -2.59 -27.23 -34.90
N PRO A 485 -1.59 -27.81 -35.58
CA PRO A 485 -0.25 -27.23 -35.64
C PRO A 485 -0.28 -25.78 -36.14
N VAL A 486 0.37 -24.89 -35.38
CA VAL A 486 0.48 -23.46 -35.67
C VAL A 486 1.90 -23.11 -36.05
N TYR A 487 2.08 -22.48 -37.20
CA TYR A 487 3.39 -22.10 -37.73
C TYR A 487 3.66 -20.63 -37.40
N MET A 488 4.53 -20.41 -36.42
CA MET A 488 4.99 -19.09 -36.01
C MET A 488 6.27 -18.74 -36.76
N MET A 489 6.20 -17.75 -37.65
CA MET A 489 7.36 -17.22 -38.34
C MET A 489 7.95 -16.05 -37.55
N ILE A 490 9.19 -16.19 -37.10
CA ILE A 490 9.89 -15.15 -36.36
C ILE A 490 10.68 -14.31 -37.35
N VAL A 491 10.48 -13.00 -37.28
CA VAL A 491 11.33 -12.00 -37.92
C VAL A 491 11.67 -10.97 -36.85
N ASN A 492 12.75 -11.20 -36.11
CA ASN A 492 13.12 -10.42 -34.93
C ASN A 492 13.24 -8.93 -35.25
N ASP A 493 14.06 -8.58 -36.24
CA ASP A 493 14.22 -7.21 -36.73
C ASP A 493 14.03 -7.15 -38.25
N MET A 494 12.94 -6.50 -38.68
CA MET A 494 12.59 -6.32 -40.09
C MET A 494 13.66 -5.56 -40.87
N THR A 495 14.40 -4.67 -40.22
CA THR A 495 15.45 -3.88 -40.87
C THR A 495 16.70 -4.68 -41.21
N LYS A 496 16.83 -5.88 -40.62
CA LYS A 496 17.97 -6.79 -40.79
C LYS A 496 17.69 -7.96 -41.73
N VAL A 497 16.50 -8.01 -42.34
CA VAL A 497 16.14 -9.04 -43.32
C VAL A 497 16.94 -8.82 -44.60
N THR A 498 17.71 -9.82 -45.01
CA THR A 498 18.48 -9.75 -46.27
C THR A 498 17.66 -10.26 -47.46
N GLN A 499 18.08 -9.97 -48.68
CA GLN A 499 17.45 -10.50 -49.90
C GLN A 499 17.49 -12.03 -49.99
N GLU A 500 18.55 -12.64 -49.46
CA GLU A 500 18.70 -14.09 -49.39
C GLU A 500 17.72 -14.70 -48.39
N SER A 501 17.63 -14.12 -47.18
CA SER A 501 16.66 -14.51 -46.14
C SER A 501 15.22 -14.39 -46.64
N TYR A 502 14.90 -13.26 -47.29
CA TYR A 502 13.57 -13.02 -47.84
C TYR A 502 13.25 -14.00 -48.98
N GLY A 503 14.22 -14.29 -49.86
CA GLY A 503 14.07 -15.26 -50.94
C GLY A 503 13.85 -16.70 -50.46
N ALA A 504 14.37 -17.06 -49.28
CA ALA A 504 14.16 -18.36 -48.66
C ALA A 504 12.81 -18.46 -47.90
N LEU A 505 12.35 -17.37 -47.27
CA LEU A 505 11.11 -17.35 -46.51
C LEU A 505 9.86 -17.25 -47.39
N LEU A 506 9.92 -16.48 -48.48
CA LEU A 506 8.75 -16.19 -49.32
C LEU A 506 8.06 -17.46 -49.88
N PRO A 507 8.78 -18.46 -50.42
CA PRO A 507 8.15 -19.70 -50.89
C PRO A 507 7.44 -20.49 -49.77
N LEU A 508 7.96 -20.45 -48.55
CA LEU A 508 7.37 -21.11 -47.38
C LEU A 508 6.08 -20.41 -46.94
N MET A 509 6.10 -19.07 -46.91
CA MET A 509 4.91 -18.26 -46.62
C MET A 509 3.81 -18.51 -47.66
N GLN A 510 4.17 -18.58 -48.95
CA GLN A 510 3.23 -18.89 -50.03
C GLN A 510 2.59 -20.26 -49.85
N LYS A 511 3.39 -21.28 -49.57
CA LYS A 511 2.89 -22.63 -49.34
C LYS A 511 1.95 -22.71 -48.14
N LEU A 512 2.32 -22.10 -47.01
CA LEU A 512 1.48 -22.06 -45.79
C LEU A 512 0.15 -21.34 -46.03
N SER A 513 0.12 -20.32 -46.90
CA SER A 513 -1.12 -19.67 -47.33
C SER A 513 -1.99 -20.55 -48.24
N GLU A 514 -1.40 -21.38 -49.11
CA GLU A 514 -2.13 -22.27 -50.01
C GLU A 514 -2.82 -23.43 -49.27
N THR A 515 -2.23 -23.91 -48.18
CA THR A 515 -2.67 -25.11 -47.44
C THR A 515 -3.70 -24.84 -46.34
N GLN A 516 -4.19 -23.60 -46.18
CA GLN A 516 -5.10 -23.17 -45.11
C GLN A 516 -4.62 -23.53 -43.68
N THR A 517 -3.32 -23.72 -43.50
CA THR A 517 -2.70 -23.95 -42.18
C THR A 517 -2.68 -22.66 -41.37
N LYS A 518 -2.85 -22.74 -40.04
CA LYS A 518 -2.76 -21.56 -39.18
C LYS A 518 -1.31 -21.13 -39.05
N TRP A 519 -1.01 -19.91 -39.53
CA TRP A 519 0.33 -19.35 -39.44
C TRP A 519 0.29 -17.84 -39.27
N PHE A 520 1.33 -17.28 -38.66
CA PHE A 520 1.46 -15.84 -38.44
C PHE A 520 2.93 -15.43 -38.33
N VAL A 521 3.17 -14.12 -38.45
CA VAL A 521 4.50 -13.53 -38.29
C VAL A 521 4.61 -12.81 -36.94
N VAL A 522 5.71 -13.00 -36.23
CA VAL A 522 6.02 -12.25 -34.99
C VAL A 522 7.30 -11.46 -35.16
N SER A 523 7.26 -10.19 -34.76
CA SER A 523 8.41 -9.29 -34.84
C SER A 523 8.44 -8.32 -33.67
N LYS A 524 9.62 -7.84 -33.28
CA LYS A 524 9.74 -6.66 -32.39
C LYS A 524 9.56 -5.35 -33.15
N SER A 525 9.60 -5.41 -34.48
CA SER A 525 9.58 -4.22 -35.33
C SER A 525 8.19 -3.58 -35.35
N ASP A 526 8.15 -2.28 -35.65
CA ASP A 526 6.88 -1.54 -35.77
C ASP A 526 5.92 -2.28 -36.72
N LEU A 527 4.67 -2.43 -36.29
CA LEU A 527 3.59 -3.09 -37.02
C LEU A 527 3.41 -2.52 -38.44
N LYS A 528 3.75 -1.24 -38.67
CA LYS A 528 3.75 -0.62 -40.01
C LYS A 528 4.81 -1.21 -40.96
N LEU A 529 5.99 -1.57 -40.46
CA LEU A 529 7.05 -2.21 -41.24
C LEU A 529 6.65 -3.63 -41.63
N VAL A 530 5.97 -4.34 -40.72
CA VAL A 530 5.45 -5.69 -40.99
C VAL A 530 4.30 -5.64 -42.00
N GLY A 531 3.43 -4.63 -41.91
CA GLY A 531 2.40 -4.35 -42.93
C GLY A 531 2.97 -4.10 -44.32
N GLN A 532 4.08 -3.35 -44.43
CA GLN A 532 4.76 -3.15 -45.73
C GLN A 532 5.32 -4.44 -46.32
N MET A 533 5.81 -5.36 -45.49
CA MET A 533 6.25 -6.69 -45.94
C MET A 533 5.08 -7.54 -46.43
N LYS A 534 3.93 -7.46 -45.74
CA LYS A 534 2.68 -8.12 -46.15
C LYS A 534 2.26 -7.66 -47.55
N ASP A 535 2.25 -6.35 -47.78
CA ASP A 535 1.93 -5.75 -49.09
C ASP A 535 2.96 -6.14 -50.16
N ALA A 536 4.25 -6.16 -49.82
CA ALA A 536 5.33 -6.52 -50.74
C ALA A 536 5.31 -8.00 -51.13
N ALA A 537 5.00 -8.89 -50.18
CA ALA A 537 4.87 -10.33 -50.39
C ALA A 537 3.57 -10.71 -51.12
N LYS A 538 2.57 -9.81 -51.17
CA LYS A 538 1.22 -10.05 -51.71
C LYS A 538 0.54 -11.27 -51.06
N LEU A 539 0.79 -11.47 -49.77
CA LEU A 539 0.23 -12.56 -48.99
C LEU A 539 -0.64 -12.00 -47.87
N GLU A 540 -1.79 -12.62 -47.65
CA GLU A 540 -2.63 -12.33 -46.50
C GLU A 540 -2.23 -13.23 -45.33
N PHE A 541 -1.66 -12.63 -44.28
CA PHE A 541 -1.31 -13.29 -43.03
C PHE A 541 -1.51 -12.37 -41.82
N ASN A 542 -1.68 -12.99 -40.64
CA ASN A 542 -1.72 -12.29 -39.36
C ASN A 542 -0.30 -12.01 -38.88
N TYR A 543 -0.11 -10.87 -38.23
CA TYR A 543 1.17 -10.52 -37.65
C TYR A 543 1.00 -9.86 -36.29
N TYR A 544 1.98 -10.07 -35.43
CA TYR A 544 1.93 -9.72 -34.02
C TYR A 544 3.26 -9.15 -33.55
N ASN A 545 3.21 -8.28 -32.54
CA ASN A 545 4.40 -7.77 -31.89
C ASN A 545 4.77 -8.64 -30.68
N ALA A 546 6.07 -8.88 -30.49
CA ALA A 546 6.60 -9.50 -29.27
C ALA A 546 7.99 -8.93 -28.94
N ASP A 547 8.37 -9.05 -27.67
CA ASP A 547 9.64 -8.59 -27.15
C ASP A 547 10.83 -9.19 -27.93
N GLY A 548 11.76 -8.34 -28.35
CA GLY A 548 12.94 -8.73 -29.10
C GLY A 548 13.87 -9.68 -28.37
N ASP A 549 13.98 -9.58 -27.04
CA ASP A 549 14.79 -10.48 -26.22
C ASP A 549 14.10 -11.84 -26.08
N VAL A 550 12.77 -11.87 -26.05
CA VAL A 550 11.98 -13.11 -26.09
C VAL A 550 12.14 -13.79 -27.45
N LEU A 551 12.00 -13.04 -28.55
CA LEU A 551 12.19 -13.59 -29.90
C LEU A 551 13.62 -14.11 -30.12
N SER A 552 14.63 -13.39 -29.62
CA SER A 552 16.04 -13.83 -29.71
C SER A 552 16.33 -15.09 -28.89
N LYS A 553 15.60 -15.30 -27.79
CA LYS A 553 15.66 -16.54 -27.00
C LYS A 553 14.94 -17.69 -27.71
N ILE A 554 13.82 -17.41 -28.40
CA ILE A 554 13.09 -18.45 -29.15
C ILE A 554 13.88 -18.86 -30.39
N MET A 555 14.46 -17.90 -31.10
CA MET A 555 15.24 -18.06 -32.31
C MET A 555 16.49 -17.16 -32.24
N GLU A 556 17.66 -17.77 -32.12
CA GLU A 556 18.96 -17.06 -32.04
C GLU A 556 19.27 -16.24 -33.31
N GLU A 557 18.66 -16.63 -34.44
CA GLU A 557 18.82 -15.98 -35.74
C GLU A 557 17.73 -14.93 -35.97
N ASN A 558 18.00 -13.97 -36.86
CA ASN A 558 17.05 -12.88 -37.12
C ASN A 558 15.73 -13.39 -37.70
N THR A 559 15.77 -14.49 -38.46
CA THR A 559 14.58 -15.13 -39.00
C THR A 559 14.52 -16.64 -38.72
N GLY A 560 13.31 -17.19 -38.70
CA GLY A 560 13.11 -18.64 -38.57
C GLY A 560 11.65 -19.02 -38.42
N ILE A 561 11.37 -20.32 -38.35
CA ILE A 561 10.01 -20.87 -38.20
C ILE A 561 9.97 -21.74 -36.95
N VAL A 562 8.94 -21.57 -36.14
CA VAL A 562 8.63 -22.39 -34.97
C VAL A 562 7.27 -23.03 -35.20
N VAL A 563 7.20 -24.34 -35.07
CA VAL A 563 5.94 -25.09 -35.15
C VAL A 563 5.49 -25.40 -33.73
N ILE A 564 4.27 -25.00 -33.41
CA ILE A 564 3.65 -25.20 -32.10
C ILE A 564 2.48 -26.16 -32.25
N GLU A 565 2.44 -27.20 -31.41
CA GLU A 565 1.38 -28.20 -31.39
C GLU A 565 0.91 -28.41 -29.95
N ASN A 566 -0.39 -28.26 -29.68
CA ASN A 566 -0.99 -28.38 -28.34
C ASN A 566 -0.24 -27.54 -27.28
N GLY A 567 0.16 -26.32 -27.63
CA GLY A 567 0.89 -25.41 -26.75
C GLY A 567 2.38 -25.73 -26.54
N VAL A 568 2.94 -26.73 -27.22
CA VAL A 568 4.35 -27.14 -27.11
C VAL A 568 5.09 -26.87 -28.43
N VAL A 569 6.35 -26.42 -28.35
CA VAL A 569 7.19 -26.26 -29.54
C VAL A 569 7.58 -27.63 -30.09
N ALA A 570 6.95 -28.03 -31.20
CA ALA A 570 7.20 -29.30 -31.86
C ALA A 570 8.49 -29.28 -32.70
N LYS A 571 8.73 -28.19 -33.46
CA LYS A 571 9.90 -28.05 -34.34
C LYS A 571 10.38 -26.60 -34.44
N LYS A 572 11.68 -26.40 -34.67
CA LYS A 572 12.29 -25.09 -34.99
C LYS A 572 13.17 -25.20 -36.23
N TYR A 573 12.98 -24.29 -37.19
CA TYR A 573 13.78 -24.15 -38.38
C TYR A 573 14.48 -22.79 -38.36
N ARG A 574 15.81 -22.83 -38.46
CA ARG A 574 16.68 -21.65 -38.48
C ARG A 574 16.85 -21.16 -39.92
N GLU A 575 17.19 -19.89 -40.11
CA GLU A 575 17.34 -19.21 -41.42
C GLU A 575 18.26 -20.01 -42.37
N GLY A 576 19.38 -20.53 -41.87
CA GLY A 576 20.32 -21.33 -42.67
C GLY A 576 19.92 -22.80 -42.91
N LYS A 577 18.81 -23.26 -42.33
CA LYS A 577 18.30 -24.65 -42.42
C LYS A 577 16.77 -24.68 -42.51
N LEU A 578 16.21 -23.80 -43.33
CA LEU A 578 14.79 -23.82 -43.61
C LEU A 578 14.40 -25.09 -44.38
N PRO A 579 13.23 -25.68 -44.09
CA PRO A 579 12.80 -26.91 -44.75
C PRO A 579 12.38 -26.62 -46.20
N ASP A 580 12.36 -27.67 -47.02
CA ASP A 580 11.79 -27.54 -48.36
C ASP A 580 10.27 -27.26 -48.24
N PRO A 581 9.72 -26.28 -48.97
CA PRO A 581 8.30 -25.94 -48.90
C PRO A 581 7.36 -27.13 -49.11
N GLU A 582 7.72 -28.10 -49.95
CA GLU A 582 6.90 -29.29 -50.19
C GLU A 582 6.90 -30.26 -48.99
N THR A 583 7.92 -30.18 -48.12
CA THR A 583 8.08 -31.08 -46.96
C THR A 583 7.59 -30.47 -45.63
N LEU A 584 7.35 -29.16 -45.59
CA LEU A 584 7.02 -28.43 -44.37
C LEU A 584 5.73 -28.92 -43.69
N ILE A 585 4.77 -29.45 -44.47
CA ILE A 585 3.38 -29.74 -44.03
C ILE A 585 3.08 -31.25 -44.00
N ILE A 586 3.98 -32.11 -44.50
CA ILE A 586 3.72 -33.56 -44.70
C ILE A 586 4.17 -34.42 -43.48
N GLN A 587 4.13 -33.92 -42.25
CA GLN A 587 4.34 -34.78 -41.06
C GLN A 587 3.41 -34.43 -39.92
#